data_AF-A0A962JMJ4-F1
#
_entry.id   AF-A0A962JMJ4-F1
#
_cell.length_a   1.000
_cell.length_b   1.000
_cell.length_c   1.000
_cell.angle_alpha   90.00
_cell.angle_beta   90.00
_cell.angle_gamma   90.00
#
_symmetry.space_group_name_H-M   'P 1'
#
loop_
_entity.id
_entity.type
_entity.pdbx_description
1 polymer ?
#
loop_
_entity_poly.entity_id
_entity_poly.type
_entity_poly.pdbx_seq_one_letter_code
_entity_poly.pdbx_strand_id
1 'polypeptide(L)'
;RDTIESYSRIFGTRGSAVVVMSLLTGMVLNQGFLVSQLSSNFPVWAAAILGLFYSLAMFQVGKFIQSPSVKGREKNEGVIALNMLAGYSVLIAVVIVTH
;
A
#
# COMPACT_ATOMS: atom_id res chain seq x y z
N ARG A 1 3.98 11.65 25.01
CA ARG A 1 3.67 10.59 24.01
C ARG A 1 2.24 10.05 24.19
N ASP A 2 1.65 10.12 25.39
CA ASP A 2 0.24 9.76 25.68
C ASP A 2 -0.83 10.80 25.27
N THR A 3 -0.38 11.97 24.81
CA THR A 3 -1.23 13.09 24.38
C THR A 3 -1.47 13.15 22.88
N ILE A 4 -0.83 12.28 22.08
CA ILE A 4 -1.07 12.23 20.63
C ILE A 4 -2.26 11.29 20.39
N GLU A 5 -3.40 11.88 20.03
CA GLU A 5 -4.56 11.12 19.56
C GLU A 5 -4.18 10.33 18.30
N SER A 6 -3.90 9.04 18.45
CA SER A 6 -3.69 8.17 17.29
C SER A 6 -5.04 7.70 16.76
N TYR A 7 -5.17 7.50 15.46
CA TYR A 7 -6.36 6.92 14.84
C TYR A 7 -6.79 5.59 15.47
N SER A 8 -5.85 4.84 16.07
CA SER A 8 -6.13 3.62 16.83
C SER A 8 -6.87 3.86 18.15
N ARG A 9 -6.83 5.08 18.71
CA ARG A 9 -7.59 5.49 19.90
C ARG A 9 -9.03 5.89 19.54
N ILE A 10 -9.23 6.44 18.34
CA ILE A 10 -10.54 6.90 17.84
C ILE A 10 -11.34 5.73 17.24
N PHE A 11 -10.69 4.88 16.43
CA PHE A 11 -11.35 3.81 15.66
C PHE A 11 -11.05 2.39 16.17
N GLY A 12 -10.22 2.26 17.22
CA GLY A 12 -9.68 0.97 17.65
C GLY A 12 -8.64 0.41 16.68
N THR A 13 -7.95 -0.66 17.09
CA THR A 13 -6.91 -1.35 16.28
C THR A 13 -7.45 -1.94 14.97
N ARG A 14 -8.71 -2.33 14.94
CA ARG A 14 -9.37 -2.87 13.73
C ARG A 14 -9.78 -1.75 12.78
N GLY A 15 -10.37 -0.67 13.28
CA GLY A 15 -10.78 0.44 12.44
C GLY A 15 -9.59 1.17 11.81
N SER A 16 -8.48 1.35 12.54
CA SER A 16 -7.26 1.93 11.96
C SER A 16 -6.66 1.07 10.86
N ALA A 17 -6.72 -0.26 10.97
CA ALA A 17 -6.28 -1.17 9.92
C ALA A 17 -7.13 -1.06 8.64
N VAL A 18 -8.45 -0.88 8.77
CA VAL A 18 -9.35 -0.67 7.61
C VAL A 18 -9.05 0.66 6.92
N VAL A 19 -8.78 1.72 7.68
CA VAL A 19 -8.35 3.01 7.11
C VAL A 19 -7.05 2.84 6.33
N VAL A 20 -6.07 2.13 6.89
CA VAL A 20 -4.79 1.86 6.21
C VAL A 20 -5.01 1.07 4.91
N MET A 21 -5.85 0.03 4.90
CA MET A 21 -6.18 -0.71 3.68
C MET A 21 -6.85 0.19 2.63
N SER A 22 -7.73 1.10 3.05
CA SER A 22 -8.42 2.03 2.16
C SER A 22 -7.44 3.02 1.52
N LEU A 23 -6.56 3.61 2.33
CA LEU A 23 -5.50 4.52 1.86
C LEU A 23 -4.54 3.81 0.90
N LEU A 24 -4.14 2.59 1.23
CA LEU A 24 -3.27 1.77 0.38
C LEU A 24 -3.92 1.49 -0.97
N THR A 25 -5.23 1.17 -0.97
CA THR A 25 -6.00 0.94 -2.19
C THR A 25 -6.07 2.21 -3.04
N GLY A 26 -6.38 3.35 -2.44
CA GLY A 26 -6.37 4.64 -3.12
C GLY A 26 -5.01 4.98 -3.73
N MET A 27 -3.91 4.70 -3.01
CA MET A 27 -2.55 4.90 -3.50
C MET A 27 -2.27 4.06 -4.75
N VAL A 28 -2.56 2.76 -4.73
CA VAL A 28 -2.28 1.84 -5.85
C VAL A 28 -3.15 2.18 -7.07
N LEU A 29 -4.43 2.54 -6.86
CA LEU A 29 -5.30 3.01 -7.93
C LEU A 29 -4.78 4.31 -8.56
N ASN A 30 -4.32 5.26 -7.74
CA ASN A 30 -3.73 6.50 -8.23
C ASN A 30 -2.43 6.24 -9.02
N GLN A 31 -1.59 5.31 -8.56
CA GLN A 31 -0.39 4.89 -9.29
C GLN A 31 -0.75 4.24 -10.63
N GLY A 32 -1.73 3.33 -10.66
CA GLY A 32 -2.24 2.75 -11.90
C GLY A 32 -2.79 3.80 -12.86
N PHE A 33 -3.56 4.76 -12.34
CA PHE A 33 -4.07 5.87 -13.14
C PHE A 33 -2.91 6.69 -13.75
N LEU A 34 -1.89 7.05 -12.96
CA LEU A 34 -0.72 7.76 -13.47
C LEU A 34 0.02 6.96 -14.57
N VAL A 35 0.22 5.65 -14.37
CA VAL A 35 0.84 4.79 -15.40
C VAL A 35 0.05 4.81 -16.71
N SER A 36 -1.29 4.82 -16.63
CA SER A 36 -2.16 4.91 -17.81
C SER A 36 -2.07 6.24 -18.55
N GLN A 37 -1.69 7.32 -17.86
CA GLN A 37 -1.50 8.64 -18.47
C GLN A 37 -0.09 8.80 -19.06
N LEU A 38 0.91 8.10 -18.51
CA LEU A 38 2.31 8.18 -18.92
C LEU A 38 2.69 7.24 -20.08
N SER A 39 1.82 6.31 -20.44
CA SER A 39 2.11 5.25 -21.42
C SER A 39 0.98 5.12 -22.43
N SER A 40 1.31 5.03 -23.73
CA SER A 40 0.30 4.79 -24.77
C SER A 40 -0.38 3.42 -24.64
N ASN A 41 0.34 2.43 -24.10
CA ASN A 41 -0.20 1.12 -23.73
C ASN A 41 0.17 0.84 -22.26
N PHE A 42 -0.78 0.33 -21.47
CA PHE A 42 -0.51 0.03 -20.07
C PHE A 42 0.51 -1.12 -19.95
N PRO A 43 1.69 -0.90 -19.33
CA PRO A 43 2.70 -1.94 -19.23
C PRO A 43 2.25 -3.06 -18.29
N VAL A 44 2.13 -4.29 -18.81
CA VAL A 44 1.67 -5.46 -18.03
C VAL A 44 2.57 -5.73 -16.81
N TRP A 45 3.87 -5.50 -16.94
CA TRP A 45 4.82 -5.66 -15.84
C TRP A 45 4.54 -4.68 -14.68
N ALA A 46 4.08 -3.46 -14.97
CA ALA A 46 3.73 -2.47 -13.96
C ALA A 46 2.51 -2.93 -13.16
N ALA A 47 1.49 -3.45 -13.85
CA ALA A 47 0.31 -4.04 -13.22
C ALA A 47 0.68 -5.24 -12.33
N ALA A 48 1.57 -6.11 -12.81
CA ALA A 48 2.00 -7.30 -12.08
C ALA A 48 2.71 -6.94 -10.76
N ILE A 49 3.65 -5.99 -10.80
CA ILE A 49 4.39 -5.56 -9.60
C ILE A 49 3.46 -4.86 -8.61
N LEU A 50 2.66 -3.88 -9.06
CA LEU A 50 1.71 -3.17 -8.21
C LEU A 50 0.71 -4.14 -7.57
N GLY A 51 0.16 -5.07 -8.35
CA GLY A 51 -0.78 -6.07 -7.89
C GLY A 51 -0.17 -7.04 -6.87
N LEU A 52 1.07 -7.48 -7.07
CA LEU A 52 1.79 -8.38 -6.16
C LEU A 52 1.98 -7.73 -4.79
N PHE A 53 2.58 -6.54 -4.74
CA PHE A 53 2.87 -5.87 -3.47
C PHE A 53 1.60 -5.39 -2.77
N TYR A 54 0.58 -4.96 -3.52
CA TYR A 54 -0.73 -4.66 -2.97
C TYR A 54 -1.35 -5.88 -2.30
N SER A 55 -1.34 -7.03 -2.97
CA SER A 55 -1.89 -8.28 -2.44
C SER A 55 -1.17 -8.73 -1.17
N LEU A 56 0.17 -8.63 -1.13
CA LEU A 56 0.96 -8.94 0.06
C LEU A 56 0.62 -8.03 1.24
N ALA A 57 0.48 -6.74 1.00
CA ALA A 57 0.12 -5.76 2.02
C ALA A 57 -1.31 -5.98 2.54
N MET A 58 -2.29 -6.17 1.65
CA MET A 58 -3.66 -6.46 2.02
C MET A 58 -3.79 -7.76 2.81
N PHE A 59 -3.07 -8.81 2.41
CA PHE A 59 -3.05 -10.08 3.14
C PHE A 59 -2.45 -9.92 4.55
N GLN A 60 -1.35 -9.18 4.67
CA GLN A 60 -0.67 -8.99 5.95
C GLN A 60 -1.50 -8.12 6.91
N VAL A 61 -2.08 -7.02 6.43
CA VAL A 61 -2.98 -6.18 7.21
C VAL A 61 -4.28 -6.90 7.56
N GLY A 62 -4.84 -7.69 6.63
CA GLY A 62 -6.02 -8.53 6.87
C GLY A 62 -5.79 -9.56 7.97
N LYS A 63 -4.63 -10.24 7.99
CA LYS A 63 -4.24 -11.14 9.09
C LYS A 63 -4.15 -10.42 10.44
N PHE A 64 -3.64 -9.19 10.44
CA PHE A 64 -3.57 -8.38 11.66
C PHE A 64 -4.94 -8.00 12.22
N ILE A 65 -5.95 -7.76 11.38
CA ILE A 65 -7.33 -7.48 11.82
C ILE A 65 -7.91 -8.67 12.60
N GLN A 66 -7.62 -9.89 12.13
CA GLN A 66 -8.10 -11.14 12.75
C GLN A 66 -7.36 -11.42 14.07
N SER A 67 -6.04 -11.23 14.11
CA SER A 67 -5.20 -11.47 15.29
C SER A 67 -4.24 -10.29 15.54
N PRO A 68 -4.70 -9.23 16.23
CA PRO A 68 -3.88 -8.05 16.49
C PRO A 68 -2.72 -8.37 17.43
N SER A 69 -1.49 -8.05 17.01
CA SER A 69 -0.28 -8.26 17.83
C SER A 69 0.80 -7.23 17.52
N VAL A 70 1.66 -6.90 18.50
CA VAL A 70 2.74 -5.92 18.32
C VAL A 70 3.68 -6.33 17.18
N LYS A 71 4.08 -7.61 17.13
CA LYS A 71 4.90 -8.17 16.04
C LYS A 71 4.21 -8.08 14.67
N GLY A 72 2.89 -8.29 14.65
CA GLY A 72 2.08 -8.12 13.44
C GLY A 72 2.04 -6.67 12.95
N ARG A 73 1.99 -5.70 13.88
CA ARG A 73 2.01 -4.28 13.55
C ARG A 73 3.32 -3.85 12.89
N GLU A 74 4.46 -4.24 13.46
CA GLU A 74 5.79 -3.95 12.88
C GLU A 74 5.92 -4.56 11.47
N LYS A 75 5.43 -5.79 11.29
CA LYS A 75 5.39 -6.43 9.97
C LYS A 75 4.48 -5.69 8.99
N ASN A 76 3.33 -5.16 9.44
CA ASN A 76 2.47 -4.35 8.59
C ASN A 76 3.19 -3.08 8.12
N GLU A 77 3.88 -2.38 9.01
CA GLU A 77 4.66 -1.18 8.66
C GLU A 77 5.73 -1.50 7.61
N GLY A 78 6.46 -2.61 7.77
CA GLY A 78 7.44 -3.07 6.80
C GLY A 78 6.86 -3.43 5.43
N VAL A 79 5.74 -4.15 5.39
CA VAL A 79 5.11 -4.54 4.11
C VAL A 79 4.46 -3.33 3.41
N ILE A 80 3.89 -2.38 4.15
CA ILE A 80 3.39 -1.12 3.59
C ILE A 80 4.55 -0.31 3.00
N ALA A 81 5.68 -0.20 3.72
CA ALA A 81 6.87 0.48 3.23
C ALA A 81 7.39 -0.16 1.93
N LEU A 82 7.41 -1.50 1.87
CA LEU A 82 7.79 -2.25 0.68
C LEU A 82 6.84 -2.00 -0.49
N ASN A 83 5.52 -1.94 -0.25
CA ASN A 83 4.55 -1.60 -1.28
C ASN A 83 4.73 -0.17 -1.81
N MET A 84 4.99 0.79 -0.93
CA MET A 84 5.31 2.17 -1.34
C MET A 84 6.57 2.23 -2.19
N LEU A 85 7.65 1.56 -1.76
CA LEU A 85 8.91 1.50 -2.49
C LEU A 85 8.70 0.91 -3.90
N ALA A 86 8.04 -0.24 -3.99
CA ALA A 86 7.75 -0.88 -5.27
C ALA A 86 6.90 0.02 -6.17
N GLY A 87 5.87 0.67 -5.63
CA GLY A 87 5.02 1.58 -6.38
C GLY A 87 5.77 2.79 -6.95
N TYR A 88 6.66 3.40 -6.16
CA TYR A 88 7.51 4.49 -6.65
C TYR A 88 8.53 4.01 -7.70
N SER A 89 9.16 2.84 -7.50
CA SER A 89 10.06 2.25 -8.48
C SER A 89 9.35 1.96 -9.81
N VAL A 90 8.11 1.48 -9.78
CA VAL A 90 7.29 1.27 -10.99
C VAL A 90 7.08 2.58 -11.72
N LEU A 91 6.65 3.65 -11.03
CA LEU A 91 6.43 4.95 -11.68
C LEU A 91 7.71 5.50 -12.32
N ILE A 92 8.84 5.44 -11.61
CA ILE A 92 10.13 5.89 -12.14
C ILE A 92 10.51 5.08 -13.38
N ALA A 93 10.40 3.75 -13.31
CA ALA A 93 10.73 2.87 -14.42
C ALA A 93 9.81 3.09 -15.64
N VAL A 94 8.51 3.34 -15.42
CA VAL A 94 7.58 3.69 -16.50
C VAL A 94 8.03 4.97 -17.19
N VAL A 95 8.34 6.03 -16.43
CA VAL A 95 8.82 7.29 -17.02
C VAL A 95 10.09 7.07 -17.85
N ILE A 96 11.09 6.35 -17.32
CA ILE A 96 12.36 6.08 -18.03
C ILE A 96 12.16 5.28 -19.33
N VAL A 97 11.15 4.40 -19.35
CA VAL A 97 10.89 3.55 -20.53
C VAL A 97 10.04 4.29 -21.57
N THR A 98 9.19 5.23 -21.16
CA THR A 98 8.28 5.93 -22.07
C THR A 98 8.77 7.30 -22.52
N HIS A 99 9.74 7.91 -21.83
CA HIS A 99 10.27 9.26 -22.10
C HIS A 99 11.79 9.24 -22.18
#